data_AF-A0A3N5R0F5-F1
#
_entry.id   AF-A0A3N5R0F5-F1
#
_cell.length_a   1.000
_cell.length_b   1.000
_cell.length_c   1.000
_cell.angle_alpha   90.00
_cell.angle_beta   90.00
_cell.angle_gamma   90.00
#
_symmetry.space_group_name_H-M   'P 1'
#
loop_
_entity.id
_entity.type
_entity.pdbx_description
1 polymer ?
#
loop_
_entity_poly.entity_id
_entity_poly.type
_entity_poly.pdbx_seq_one_letter_code
_entity_poly.pdbx_strand_id
1 'polypeptide(L)'
;MKPDLHRLRLRLREYLEKRGIAYNAKLKTWRCPNHDDATPSATLYENPDGGVLYCPVCAKSWGIFDIAGIIDGKHDFKDNL
;
A
#
# COMPACT_ATOMS: atom_id res chain seq x y z
N MET A 1 17.89 15.53 -5.96
CA MET A 1 16.56 16.05 -5.55
C MET A 1 15.97 15.03 -4.58
N LYS A 2 15.84 15.35 -3.28
CA LYS A 2 15.22 14.42 -2.33
C LYS A 2 13.72 14.32 -2.67
N PRO A 3 13.14 13.11 -2.77
CA PRO A 3 11.70 12.99 -3.01
C PRO A 3 10.95 13.67 -1.87
N ASP A 4 9.89 14.42 -2.20
CA ASP A 4 8.94 14.93 -1.21
C ASP A 4 8.16 13.73 -0.64
N LEU A 5 8.64 13.18 0.46
CA LEU A 5 8.08 11.98 1.09
C LEU A 5 6.63 12.21 1.52
N HIS A 6 6.24 13.44 1.86
CA HIS A 6 4.87 13.77 2.20
C HIS A 6 3.95 13.59 0.98
N ARG A 7 4.34 14.11 -0.19
CA ARG A 7 3.59 13.88 -1.43
C ARG A 7 3.51 12.40 -1.82
N LEU A 8 4.54 11.61 -1.52
CA LEU A 8 4.53 10.19 -1.84
C LEU A 8 3.51 9.42 -1.00
N ARG A 9 3.30 9.77 0.28
CA ARG A 9 2.30 9.12 1.15
C ARG A 9 0.88 9.17 0.60
N LEU A 10 0.57 10.22 -0.15
CA LEU A 10 -0.74 10.43 -0.77
C LEU A 10 -1.01 9.52 -1.98
N ARG A 11 0.00 8.80 -2.49
CA ARG A 11 -0.08 8.07 -3.76
C ARG A 11 -0.17 6.55 -3.61
N LEU A 12 -0.66 6.05 -2.47
CA LEU A 12 -0.73 4.61 -2.23
C LEU A 12 -1.59 3.88 -3.28
N ARG A 13 -2.76 4.43 -3.65
CA ARG A 13 -3.61 3.86 -4.71
C ARG A 13 -2.84 3.69 -6.02
N GLU A 14 -2.28 4.80 -6.51
CA GLU A 14 -1.53 4.82 -7.77
C GLU A 14 -0.34 3.86 -7.73
N TYR A 15 0.31 3.75 -6.57
CA TYR A 15 1.40 2.81 -6.38
C TYR A 15 0.94 1.34 -6.50
N LEU A 16 -0.20 0.98 -5.90
CA LEU A 16 -0.79 -0.36 -6.04
C LEU A 16 -1.14 -0.68 -7.50
N GLU A 17 -1.74 0.28 -8.21
CA GLU A 17 -2.11 0.17 -9.63
C GLU A 17 -0.87 -0.04 -10.51
N LYS A 18 0.17 0.79 -10.33
CA LYS A 18 1.43 0.68 -11.07
C LYS A 18 2.16 -0.64 -10.84
N ARG A 19 1.93 -1.28 -9.69
CA ARG A 19 2.48 -2.61 -9.36
C ARG A 19 1.60 -3.77 -9.79
N GLY A 20 0.47 -3.49 -10.45
CA GLY A 20 -0.43 -4.52 -10.95
C GLY A 20 -1.09 -5.33 -9.83
N ILE A 21 -1.23 -4.75 -8.63
CA ILE A 21 -1.93 -5.41 -7.53
C ILE A 21 -3.40 -5.55 -7.92
N ALA A 22 -3.90 -6.78 -7.94
CA ALA A 22 -5.25 -7.07 -8.40
C ALA A 22 -6.29 -6.34 -7.53
N TYR A 23 -7.24 -5.67 -8.18
CA TYR A 23 -8.33 -4.95 -7.55
C TYR A 23 -9.67 -5.58 -7.88
N ASN A 24 -10.47 -5.88 -6.85
CA ASN A 24 -11.84 -6.34 -6.98
C ASN A 24 -12.79 -5.14 -6.90
N ALA A 25 -13.30 -4.68 -8.04
CA ALA A 25 -14.19 -3.53 -8.11
C ALA A 25 -15.54 -3.74 -7.38
N LYS A 26 -16.03 -4.98 -7.28
CA LYS A 26 -17.30 -5.30 -6.61
C LYS A 26 -17.17 -5.16 -5.09
N LEU A 27 -16.07 -5.65 -4.53
CA LEU A 27 -15.82 -5.62 -3.08
C LEU A 27 -15.03 -4.37 -2.65
N LYS A 28 -14.47 -3.62 -3.61
CA LYS A 28 -13.56 -2.49 -3.39
C LYS A 28 -12.32 -2.90 -2.58
N THR A 29 -11.82 -4.11 -2.82
CA THR A 29 -10.66 -4.68 -2.15
C THR A 29 -9.49 -4.91 -3.10
N TRP A 30 -8.28 -4.78 -2.60
CA TRP A 30 -7.02 -5.10 -3.25
C TRP A 30 -6.51 -6.45 -2.77
N ARG A 31 -5.75 -7.15 -3.61
CA ARG A 31 -4.96 -8.30 -3.18
C ARG A 31 -3.95 -7.86 -2.14
N CYS A 32 -3.87 -8.56 -1.02
CA CYS A 32 -2.86 -8.28 -0.01
C CYS A 32 -1.46 -8.53 -0.59
N PRO A 33 -0.52 -7.57 -0.51
CA PRO A 33 0.85 -7.79 -0.97
C PRO A 33 1.68 -8.65 0.00
N ASN A 34 1.24 -8.84 1.24
CA ASN A 34 2.01 -9.48 2.31
C ASN A 34 1.75 -11.01 2.41
N HIS A 35 0.60 -11.50 1.97
CA HIS A 35 0.28 -12.92 2.01
C HIS A 35 -0.40 -13.34 0.71
N ASP A 36 -0.43 -14.65 0.45
CA ASP A 36 -1.04 -15.19 -0.76
C ASP A 36 -2.58 -15.21 -0.65
N ASP A 37 -3.21 -14.15 -1.12
CA ASP A 37 -4.67 -14.06 -1.21
C ASP A 37 -5.18 -14.84 -2.43
N ALA A 38 -6.06 -15.82 -2.21
CA ALA A 38 -6.87 -16.44 -3.27
C ALA A 38 -7.95 -15.47 -3.80
N THR A 39 -8.40 -14.55 -2.94
CA THR A 39 -9.36 -13.48 -3.27
C THR A 39 -8.92 -12.16 -2.63
N PRO A 40 -8.95 -11.02 -3.34
CA PRO A 40 -8.60 -9.72 -2.78
C PRO A 40 -9.32 -9.39 -1.45
N SER A 41 -8.56 -9.28 -0.36
CA SER A 41 -9.10 -9.09 1.00
C SER A 41 -8.81 -7.70 1.60
N ALA A 42 -7.87 -6.94 1.04
CA ALA A 42 -7.37 -5.73 1.67
C ALA A 42 -8.14 -4.47 1.24
N THR A 43 -8.50 -3.60 2.19
CA THR A 43 -9.22 -2.35 1.92
C THR A 43 -8.26 -1.17 1.96
N LEU A 44 -8.35 -0.30 0.95
CA LEU A 44 -7.63 0.96 0.93
C LEU A 44 -8.45 2.04 1.63
N TYR A 45 -7.88 2.66 2.66
CA TYR A 45 -8.42 3.84 3.32
C TYR A 45 -7.56 5.05 2.96
N GLU A 46 -8.17 6.08 2.40
CA GLU A 46 -7.50 7.32 1.99
C GLU A 46 -7.78 8.41 3.04
N ASN A 47 -6.73 9.07 3.52
CA ASN A 47 -6.82 10.19 4.47
C ASN A 47 -5.86 11.33 4.07
N PRO A 48 -6.00 12.54 4.67
CA PRO A 48 -5.16 13.70 4.33
C PRO A 48 -3.66 13.50 4.56
N ASP A 49 -3.28 12.58 5.46
CA ASP A 49 -1.88 12.26 5.78
C ASP A 49 -1.31 11.12 4.91
N GLY A 50 -2.15 10.46 4.11
CA GLY A 50 -1.78 9.36 3.22
C GLY A 50 -2.86 8.28 3.08
N GLY A 51 -2.58 7.31 2.20
CA GLY A 51 -3.36 6.07 2.14
C GLY A 51 -2.79 5.01 3.10
N VAL A 52 -3.67 4.19 3.68
CA VAL A 52 -3.31 2.93 4.33
C VAL A 52 -4.06 1.77 3.70
N LEU A 53 -3.35 0.67 3.46
CA LEU A 53 -3.94 -0.59 3.01
C LEU A 53 -4.08 -1.50 4.24
N TYR A 54 -5.31 -1.78 4.64
CA TYR A 54 -5.61 -2.69 5.74
C TYR A 54 -5.98 -4.07 5.21
N CYS A 55 -5.39 -5.13 5.77
CA CYS A 55 -5.79 -6.50 5.49
C CYS A 55 -6.39 -7.16 6.74
N PRO A 56 -7.62 -7.70 6.67
CA PRO A 56 -8.26 -8.37 7.81
C PRO A 56 -7.59 -9.72 8.14
N VAL A 57 -7.01 -10.41 7.14
CA VAL A 57 -6.32 -11.70 7.34
C VAL A 57 -5.02 -11.51 8.11
N CYS A 58 -4.23 -10.49 7.77
CA CYS A 58 -3.00 -10.16 8.50
C CYS A 58 -3.24 -9.34 9.77
N ALA A 59 -4.47 -8.87 10.00
CA ALA A 59 -4.84 -7.92 11.05
C ALA A 59 -3.89 -6.71 11.13
N LYS A 60 -3.47 -6.18 9.97
CA LYS A 60 -2.43 -5.13 9.88
C LYS A 60 -2.73 -4.12 8.79
N SER A 61 -2.25 -2.90 9.00
CA SER A 61 -2.30 -1.78 8.05
C SER A 61 -0.90 -1.38 7.60
N TRP A 62 -0.78 -0.95 6.34
CA TRP A 62 0.49 -0.55 5.74
C TRP A 62 0.33 0.74 4.94
N GLY A 63 1.25 1.69 5.11
CA GLY A 63 1.37 2.84 4.24
C GLY A 63 2.17 2.53 2.97
N ILE A 64 2.32 3.51 2.08
CA ILE A 64 3.08 3.34 0.81
C ILE A 64 4.52 2.85 1.01
N PHE A 65 5.22 3.29 2.06
CA PHE A 65 6.60 2.88 2.31
C PHE A 65 6.69 1.45 2.83
N ASP A 66 5.72 1.02 3.65
CA ASP A 66 5.64 -0.36 4.09
C ASP A 66 5.33 -1.29 2.91
N ILE A 67 4.36 -0.91 2.07
CA ILE A 67 4.01 -1.64 0.85
C ILE A 67 5.18 -1.68 -0.14
N ALA A 68 5.95 -0.60 -0.26
CA ALA A 68 7.18 -0.59 -1.07
C ALA A 68 8.25 -1.53 -0.50
N GLY A 69 8.36 -1.63 0.82
CA GLY A 69 9.21 -2.64 1.46
C GLY A 69 8.76 -4.07 1.13
N ILE A 70 7.45 -4.32 1.17
CA ILE A 70 6.88 -5.65 0.90
C ILE A 70 7.03 -6.06 -0.58
N ILE A 71 6.72 -5.16 -1.51
CA ILE A 71 6.69 -5.46 -2.96
C ILE A 71 8.08 -5.33 -3.60
N ASP A 72 8.83 -4.26 -3.26
CA ASP A 72 10.09 -3.91 -3.93
C ASP A 72 11.34 -4.20 -3.10
N GLY A 73 11.21 -4.58 -1.82
CA GLY A 73 12.34 -4.70 -0.91
C GLY A 73 12.99 -3.34 -0.55
N LYS A 74 12.29 -2.23 -0.75
CA LYS A 74 12.82 -0.87 -0.50
C LYS A 74 12.54 -0.44 0.94
N HIS A 75 13.59 -0.21 1.72
CA HIS A 75 13.47 0.12 3.14
C HIS A 75 14.13 1.46 3.54
N ASP A 76 14.89 2.09 2.63
CA ASP A 76 15.70 3.31 2.87
C ASP A 76 14.88 4.60 3.05
N PHE A 77 13.59 4.48 3.32
CA PHE A 77 12.69 5.61 3.60
C PHE A 77 12.74 6.06 5.06
N LYS A 78 13.20 5.19 5.96
CA LYS A 78 13.18 5.43 7.42
C LYS A 78 14.21 6.46 7.89
N ASP A 79 15.35 6.58 7.20
CA ASP A 79 16.42 7.52 7.57
C ASP A 79 16.13 8.98 7.14
N ASN A 80 14.99 9.23 6.51
CA ASN A 80 14.64 10.53 5.91
C ASN A 80 13.33 11.13 6.46
N LEU A 81 12.83 10.61 7.58
CA LEU A 81 11.58 11.03 8.22
C LEU A 81 11.77 11.83 9.51
#